data_AF-A0A7W1BPF2-F1
#
_entry.id   AF-A0A7W1BPF2-F1
#
_cell.length_a   1.000
_cell.length_b   1.000
_cell.length_c   1.000
_cell.angle_alpha   90.00
_cell.angle_beta   90.00
_cell.angle_gamma   90.00
#
_symmetry.space_group_name_H-M   'P 1'
#
loop_
_entity.id
_entity.type
_entity.pdbx_description
1 polymer ?
#
loop_
_entity_poly.entity_id
_entity_poly.type
_entity_poly.pdbx_seq_one_letter_code
_entity_poly.pdbx_strand_id
1 'polypeptide(L)'
;MSSRPLPPEGEKLLAVDPSQFVAERDLLVRKLRSEDRQDEADAVAGLRKPSIVVFAVNRAACDRPKAARAAADAACKVKDAQVGNQPEAFKQGIEELDNALEMLAEVAVAHVAPRGKVPSDTMRRRVRDLLRAAVADEDAREALARGALASELEVIGFSSYAGMAAAPPREQKERAEPSRAA
;
A
#
# COMPACT_ATOMS: atom_id res chain seq x y z
N MET A 1 -3.86 17.50 -11.51
CA MET A 1 -5.15 16.86 -11.20
C MET A 1 -5.00 16.30 -9.81
N SER A 2 -5.43 17.03 -8.79
CA SER A 2 -5.29 16.61 -7.40
C SER A 2 -6.09 15.32 -7.21
N SER A 3 -5.40 14.21 -6.94
CA SER A 3 -6.05 12.97 -6.52
C SER A 3 -6.87 13.33 -5.28
N ARG A 4 -8.19 13.27 -5.39
CA ARG A 4 -9.10 13.69 -4.32
C ARG A 4 -8.84 12.79 -3.12
N PRO A 5 -8.69 13.33 -1.90
CA PRO A 5 -8.37 12.52 -0.74
C PRO A 5 -9.48 11.49 -0.52
N LEU A 6 -9.07 10.24 -0.33
CA LEU A 6 -9.97 9.14 -0.02
C LEU A 6 -10.61 9.41 1.35
N PRO A 7 -11.92 9.20 1.54
CA PRO A 7 -12.52 9.34 2.86
C PRO A 7 -11.93 8.31 3.85
N PRO A 8 -11.92 8.60 5.17
CA PRO A 8 -11.40 7.68 6.18
C PRO A 8 -12.04 6.29 6.14
N GLU A 9 -13.30 6.19 5.74
CA GLU A 9 -14.01 4.92 5.55
C GLU A 9 -13.47 4.14 4.35
N GLY A 10 -13.02 4.82 3.30
CA GLY A 10 -12.37 4.22 2.13
C GLY A 10 -10.96 3.72 2.46
N GLU A 11 -10.19 4.47 3.27
CA GLU A 11 -8.86 4.03 3.72
C GLU A 11 -8.95 2.70 4.48
N LYS A 12 -9.97 2.52 5.33
CA LYS A 12 -10.20 1.29 6.09
C LYS A 12 -10.43 0.06 5.19
N LEU A 13 -10.96 0.24 3.98
CA LEU A 13 -11.16 -0.88 3.04
C LEU A 13 -9.83 -1.50 2.60
N LEU A 14 -8.73 -0.74 2.62
CA LEU A 14 -7.41 -1.25 2.22
C LEU A 14 -6.81 -2.23 3.25
N ALA A 15 -7.39 -2.33 4.44
CA ALA A 15 -7.05 -3.29 5.49
C ALA A 15 -8.10 -4.40 5.68
N VAL A 16 -9.14 -4.44 4.83
CA VAL A 16 -10.15 -5.51 4.81
C VAL A 16 -9.59 -6.72 4.05
N ASP A 17 -10.00 -7.92 4.48
CA ASP A 17 -9.62 -9.16 3.81
C ASP A 17 -9.90 -9.06 2.29
N PRO A 18 -8.94 -9.40 1.41
CA PRO A 18 -9.11 -9.27 -0.04
C PRO A 18 -10.30 -10.04 -0.61
N SER A 19 -10.77 -11.09 0.06
CA SER A 19 -11.99 -11.83 -0.32
C SER A 19 -13.28 -11.07 -0.03
N GLN A 20 -13.27 -10.17 0.96
CA GLN A 20 -14.41 -9.34 1.36
C GLN A 20 -14.38 -7.94 0.74
N PHE A 21 -13.22 -7.50 0.26
CA PHE A 21 -12.99 -6.14 -0.25
C PHE A 21 -14.06 -5.63 -1.22
N VAL A 22 -14.44 -6.43 -2.22
CA VAL A 22 -15.41 -6.00 -3.25
C VAL A 22 -16.78 -5.77 -2.62
N ALA A 23 -17.22 -6.65 -1.73
CA ALA A 23 -18.51 -6.54 -1.06
C ALA A 23 -18.55 -5.31 -0.14
N GLU A 24 -17.52 -5.11 0.68
CA GLU A 24 -17.42 -3.97 1.59
C GLU A 24 -17.32 -2.63 0.83
N ARG A 25 -16.56 -2.60 -0.27
CA ARG A 25 -16.49 -1.43 -1.16
C ARG A 25 -17.86 -1.07 -1.71
N ASP A 26 -18.58 -2.05 -2.26
CA ASP A 26 -19.88 -1.79 -2.88
C ASP A 26 -20.93 -1.34 -1.84
N LEU A 27 -20.86 -1.87 -0.61
CA LEU A 27 -21.68 -1.40 0.52
C LEU A 27 -21.35 0.06 0.88
N LEU A 28 -20.06 0.41 0.97
CA LEU A 28 -19.64 1.78 1.28
C LEU A 28 -20.04 2.77 0.18
N VAL A 29 -19.88 2.39 -1.10
CA VAL A 29 -20.32 3.22 -2.24
C VAL A 29 -21.82 3.50 -2.16
N ARG A 30 -22.64 2.48 -1.90
CA ARG A 30 -24.09 2.67 -1.75
C ARG A 30 -24.43 3.60 -0.59
N LYS A 31 -23.75 3.44 0.55
CA LYS A 31 -23.93 4.29 1.72
C LYS A 31 -23.58 5.75 1.41
N LEU A 32 -22.41 6.00 0.82
CA LEU A 32 -21.97 7.37 0.47
C LEU A 32 -22.93 8.04 -0.53
N ARG A 33 -23.45 7.28 -1.50
CA ARG A 33 -24.48 7.79 -2.43
C ARG A 33 -25.80 8.15 -1.74
N SER A 34 -26.19 7.39 -0.72
CA SER A 34 -27.40 7.70 0.08
C SER A 34 -27.21 8.90 1.01
N GLU A 35 -25.97 9.29 1.28
CA GLU A 35 -25.59 10.46 2.08
C GLU A 35 -25.30 11.70 1.20
N ASP A 36 -25.66 11.67 -0.09
CA ASP A 36 -25.38 12.71 -1.10
C ASP A 36 -23.88 13.02 -1.31
N ARG A 37 -22.98 12.12 -0.87
CA ARG A 37 -21.51 12.22 -1.01
C ARG A 37 -21.03 11.56 -2.30
N GLN A 38 -21.54 12.02 -3.45
CA GLN A 38 -21.27 11.40 -4.77
C GLN A 38 -19.78 11.34 -5.13
N ASP A 39 -19.07 12.44 -4.92
CA ASP A 39 -17.63 12.54 -5.21
C ASP A 39 -16.79 11.52 -4.44
N GLU A 40 -17.15 11.28 -3.17
CA GLU A 40 -16.45 10.32 -2.31
C GLU A 40 -16.82 8.88 -2.67
N ALA A 41 -18.09 8.65 -3.05
CA ALA A 41 -18.53 7.36 -3.54
C ALA A 41 -17.76 6.94 -4.81
N ASP A 42 -17.52 7.87 -5.72
CA ASP A 42 -16.77 7.59 -6.95
C ASP A 42 -15.29 7.33 -6.67
N ALA A 43 -14.68 8.05 -5.71
CA ALA A 43 -13.32 7.77 -5.24
C ALA A 43 -13.21 6.34 -4.65
N VAL A 44 -14.18 5.95 -3.80
CA VAL A 44 -14.23 4.59 -3.23
C VAL A 44 -14.49 3.53 -4.30
N ALA A 45 -15.38 3.79 -5.27
CA ALA A 45 -15.67 2.87 -6.36
C ALA A 45 -14.44 2.62 -7.26
N GLY A 46 -13.59 3.64 -7.42
CA GLY A 46 -12.33 3.56 -8.14
C GLY A 46 -11.23 2.75 -7.43
N LEU A 47 -11.41 2.39 -6.16
CA LEU A 47 -10.42 1.60 -5.44
C LEU A 47 -10.24 0.22 -6.05
N ARG A 48 -8.97 -0.13 -6.29
CA ARG A 48 -8.56 -1.47 -6.69
C ARG A 48 -8.39 -2.35 -5.47
N LYS A 49 -8.64 -3.65 -5.65
CA LYS A 49 -8.38 -4.64 -4.62
C LYS A 49 -6.88 -4.64 -4.29
N PRO A 50 -6.49 -4.46 -3.02
CA PRO A 50 -5.09 -4.48 -2.63
C PRO A 50 -4.48 -5.87 -2.88
N SER A 51 -3.16 -5.90 -3.15
CA SER A 51 -2.45 -7.18 -3.17
C SER A 51 -2.43 -7.79 -1.77
N ILE A 52 -2.15 -9.09 -1.67
CA ILE A 52 -2.08 -9.78 -0.38
C ILE A 52 -0.99 -9.18 0.53
N VAL A 53 0.10 -8.66 -0.04
CA VAL A 53 1.21 -8.03 0.70
C VAL A 53 0.79 -6.65 1.22
N VAL A 54 0.12 -5.84 0.39
CA VAL A 54 -0.41 -4.52 0.78
C VAL A 54 -1.45 -4.65 1.88
N PHE A 55 -2.40 -5.59 1.71
CA PHE A 55 -3.37 -5.92 2.74
C PHE A 55 -2.68 -6.27 4.06
N ALA A 56 -1.68 -7.15 4.03
CA ALA A 56 -0.96 -7.59 5.23
C ALA A 56 -0.34 -6.43 5.99
N VAL A 57 0.34 -5.52 5.26
CA VAL A 57 1.00 -4.35 5.84
C VAL A 57 -0.02 -3.36 6.39
N ASN A 58 -1.08 -3.06 5.64
CA ASN A 58 -2.15 -2.17 6.10
C ASN A 58 -2.83 -2.72 7.35
N ARG A 59 -3.14 -4.02 7.35
CA ARG A 59 -3.71 -4.71 8.49
C ARG A 59 -2.80 -4.66 9.71
N ALA A 60 -1.49 -4.87 9.52
CA ALA A 60 -0.51 -4.75 10.61
C ALA A 60 -0.43 -3.33 11.18
N ALA A 61 -0.47 -2.31 10.32
CA ALA A 61 -0.49 -0.91 10.75
C ALA A 61 -1.78 -0.57 11.51
N CYS A 62 -2.93 -1.08 11.08
CA CYS A 62 -4.19 -0.92 11.81
C CYS A 62 -4.19 -1.64 13.16
N ASP A 63 -3.59 -2.83 13.26
CA ASP A 63 -3.50 -3.59 14.51
C ASP A 63 -2.43 -3.03 15.47
N ARG A 64 -1.36 -2.42 14.93
CA ARG A 64 -0.24 -1.82 15.68
C ARG A 64 -0.02 -0.35 15.28
N PRO A 65 -0.99 0.55 15.55
CA PRO A 65 -0.90 1.95 15.10
C PRO A 65 0.28 2.70 15.74
N LYS A 66 0.68 2.32 16.96
CA LYS A 66 1.88 2.87 17.62
C LYS A 66 3.17 2.48 16.90
N ALA A 67 3.28 1.23 16.44
CA ALA A 67 4.46 0.77 15.71
C ALA A 67 4.54 1.39 14.31
N ALA A 68 3.39 1.55 13.63
CA ALA A 68 3.31 2.24 12.34
C ALA A 68 3.76 3.70 12.44
N ARG A 69 3.29 4.42 13.47
CA ARG A 69 3.75 5.80 13.76
C ARG A 69 5.23 5.85 14.13
N ALA A 70 5.70 4.94 14.99
CA ALA A 70 7.11 4.88 15.36
C ALA A 70 8.02 4.64 14.14
N ALA A 71 7.62 3.77 13.20
CA ALA A 71 8.37 3.58 11.95
C ALA A 71 8.44 4.86 11.11
N ALA A 72 7.33 5.58 10.97
CA ALA A 72 7.29 6.85 10.25
C ALA A 72 8.17 7.93 10.92
N ASP A 73 8.04 8.08 12.24
CA ASP A 73 8.81 9.05 13.02
C ASP A 73 10.31 8.73 12.99
N ALA A 74 10.68 7.45 13.15
CA ALA A 74 12.08 7.02 13.08
C ALA A 74 12.69 7.30 11.70
N ALA A 75 11.95 7.05 10.61
CA ALA A 75 12.40 7.38 9.27
C ALA A 75 12.62 8.89 9.07
N CYS A 76 11.77 9.75 9.66
CA CYS A 76 12.00 11.20 9.69
C CYS A 76 13.29 11.54 10.44
N LYS A 77 13.47 10.99 11.65
CA LYS A 77 14.68 11.21 12.47
C LYS A 77 15.95 10.80 11.73
N VAL A 78 15.95 9.66 11.03
CA VAL A 78 17.09 9.20 10.23
C VAL A 78 17.44 10.21 9.14
N LYS A 79 16.44 10.68 8.39
CA LYS A 79 16.62 11.72 7.35
C LYS A 79 17.18 13.01 7.94
N ASP A 80 16.61 13.49 9.04
CA ASP A 80 17.02 14.73 9.69
C ASP A 80 18.43 14.63 10.29
N ALA A 81 18.76 13.51 10.93
CA ALA A 81 20.09 13.26 11.48
C ALA A 81 21.16 13.16 10.39
N GLN A 82 20.82 12.58 9.23
CA GLN A 82 21.70 12.52 8.07
C GLN A 82 21.99 13.92 7.52
N VAL A 83 20.96 14.75 7.32
CA VAL A 83 21.11 16.14 6.84
C VAL A 83 21.86 16.99 7.86
N GLY A 84 21.59 16.80 9.15
CA GLY A 84 22.25 17.52 10.25
C GLY A 84 23.64 17.00 10.60
N ASN A 85 24.14 15.96 9.93
CA ASN A 85 25.42 15.30 10.21
C ASN A 85 25.58 14.87 11.68
N GLN A 86 24.53 14.27 12.25
CA GLN A 86 24.45 13.82 13.65
C GLN A 86 24.58 12.29 13.73
N PRO A 87 25.81 11.74 13.82
CA PRO A 87 26.04 10.30 13.67
C PRO A 87 25.39 9.44 14.77
N GLU A 88 25.31 9.92 16.01
CA GLU A 88 24.67 9.17 17.11
C GLU A 88 23.15 9.16 16.97
N ALA A 89 22.54 10.29 16.62
CA ALA A 89 21.11 10.37 16.34
C ALA A 89 20.73 9.52 15.11
N PHE A 90 21.61 9.45 14.10
CA PHE A 90 21.43 8.61 12.93
C PHE A 90 21.41 7.12 13.31
N LYS A 91 22.39 6.65 14.09
CA LYS A 91 22.43 5.26 14.57
C LYS A 91 21.19 4.90 15.37
N GLN A 92 20.82 5.74 16.33
CA GLN A 92 19.61 5.53 17.14
C GLN A 92 18.35 5.50 16.27
N GLY A 93 18.23 6.40 15.30
CA GLY A 93 17.10 6.43 14.37
C GLY A 93 16.99 5.16 13.53
N ILE A 94 18.12 4.60 13.08
CA ILE A 94 18.15 3.32 12.34
C ILE A 94 17.69 2.17 13.23
N GLU A 95 18.17 2.10 14.48
CA GLU A 95 17.75 1.05 15.43
C GLU A 95 16.25 1.15 15.75
N GLU A 96 15.73 2.36 16.00
CA GLU A 96 14.29 2.59 16.22
C GLU A 96 13.47 2.16 14.99
N LEU A 97 13.95 2.48 13.79
CA LEU A 97 13.30 2.12 12.54
C LEU A 97 13.26 0.61 12.33
N ASP A 98 14.41 -0.08 12.46
CA ASP A 98 14.49 -1.52 12.24
C ASP A 98 13.58 -2.29 13.21
N ASN A 99 13.56 -1.92 14.50
CA ASN A 99 12.67 -2.52 15.50
C ASN A 99 11.19 -2.35 15.15
N ALA A 100 10.79 -1.14 14.72
CA ALA A 100 9.41 -0.86 14.34
C ALA A 100 9.00 -1.64 13.08
N LEU A 101 9.89 -1.71 12.08
CA LEU A 101 9.67 -2.47 10.84
C LEU A 101 9.59 -3.98 11.09
N GLU A 102 10.44 -4.52 11.96
CA GLU A 102 10.42 -5.95 12.31
C GLU A 102 9.08 -6.33 12.97
N MET A 103 8.62 -5.54 13.95
CA MET A 103 7.32 -5.76 14.59
C MET A 103 6.16 -5.71 13.59
N LEU A 104 6.15 -4.74 12.67
CA LEU A 104 5.13 -4.65 11.63
C LEU A 104 5.19 -5.84 10.67
N ALA A 105 6.39 -6.26 10.28
CA ALA A 105 6.60 -7.40 9.39
C ALA A 105 6.08 -8.70 10.00
N GLU A 106 6.35 -8.95 11.29
CA GLU A 106 5.83 -10.12 12.01
C GLU A 106 4.31 -10.17 12.02
N VAL A 107 3.66 -9.05 12.37
CA VAL A 107 2.19 -8.97 12.42
C VAL A 107 1.59 -9.11 11.02
N ALA A 108 2.16 -8.45 10.01
CA ALA A 108 1.68 -8.54 8.64
C ALA A 108 1.75 -9.98 8.13
N VAL A 109 2.87 -10.64 8.37
CA VAL A 109 3.10 -12.03 7.97
C VAL A 109 2.13 -12.99 8.65
N ALA A 110 1.72 -12.72 9.89
CA ALA A 110 0.70 -13.52 10.60
C ALA A 110 -0.69 -13.45 9.95
N HIS A 111 -1.04 -12.35 9.28
CA HIS A 111 -2.34 -12.19 8.58
C HIS A 111 -2.46 -12.97 7.28
N VAL A 112 -1.34 -13.31 6.66
CA VAL A 112 -1.29 -14.02 5.37
C VAL A 112 -0.80 -15.45 5.50
N ALA A 113 -0.33 -15.83 6.68
CA ALA A 113 -0.02 -17.22 6.99
C ALA A 113 -1.30 -18.05 6.99
N PRO A 114 -1.36 -19.17 6.26
CA PRO A 114 -2.45 -20.13 6.43
C PRO A 114 -2.51 -20.57 7.90
N ARG A 115 -3.72 -20.74 8.44
CA ARG A 115 -3.90 -21.15 9.85
C ARG A 115 -3.03 -22.37 10.17
N GLY A 116 -2.15 -22.22 11.16
CA GLY A 116 -1.26 -23.29 11.64
C GLY A 116 -0.06 -23.59 10.73
N LYS A 117 0.25 -22.76 9.73
CA LYS A 117 1.44 -22.91 8.87
C LYS A 117 2.44 -21.79 9.07
N VAL A 118 3.72 -22.13 8.94
CA VAL A 118 4.79 -21.13 8.89
C VAL A 118 4.70 -20.38 7.57
N PRO A 119 4.64 -19.04 7.59
CA PRO A 119 4.63 -18.24 6.38
C PRO A 119 5.96 -18.34 5.62
N SER A 120 5.88 -18.35 4.28
CA SER A 120 7.05 -18.56 3.42
C SER A 120 8.08 -17.43 3.53
N ASP A 121 9.36 -17.76 3.38
CA ASP A 121 10.43 -16.77 3.39
C ASP A 121 10.26 -15.72 2.30
N THR A 122 9.68 -16.09 1.15
CA THR A 122 9.37 -15.16 0.07
C THR A 122 8.32 -14.14 0.51
N MET A 123 7.28 -14.54 1.25
CA MET A 123 6.31 -13.59 1.79
C MET A 123 6.94 -12.65 2.81
N ARG A 124 7.76 -13.20 3.72
CA ARG A 124 8.51 -12.40 4.72
C ARG A 124 9.45 -11.39 4.08
N ARG A 125 10.09 -11.74 2.97
CA ARG A 125 10.93 -10.82 2.19
C ARG A 125 10.08 -9.70 1.57
N ARG A 126 9.04 -10.06 0.82
CA ARG A 126 8.15 -9.07 0.16
C ARG A 126 7.52 -8.07 1.13
N VAL A 127 7.07 -8.53 2.30
CA VAL A 127 6.52 -7.64 3.35
C VAL A 127 7.59 -6.66 3.85
N ARG A 128 8.81 -7.14 4.12
CA ARG A 128 9.92 -6.27 4.56
C ARG A 128 10.34 -5.27 3.48
N ASP A 129 10.39 -5.70 2.23
CA ASP A 129 10.75 -4.84 1.10
C ASP A 129 9.72 -3.73 0.90
N LEU A 130 8.42 -4.05 0.99
CA LEU A 130 7.35 -3.06 0.94
C LEU A 130 7.41 -2.07 2.10
N LEU A 131 7.62 -2.56 3.33
CA LEU A 131 7.76 -1.71 4.51
C LEU A 131 8.93 -0.73 4.38
N ARG A 132 10.09 -1.21 3.91
CA ARG A 132 11.27 -0.37 3.65
C ARG A 132 11.02 0.66 2.56
N ALA A 133 10.38 0.26 1.46
CA ALA A 133 9.99 1.19 0.41
C ALA A 133 9.01 2.26 0.92
N ALA A 134 8.03 1.86 1.73
CA ALA A 134 7.02 2.75 2.27
C ALA A 134 7.61 3.80 3.22
N VAL A 135 8.57 3.46 4.08
CA VAL A 135 9.17 4.45 4.99
C VAL A 135 10.17 5.39 4.29
N ALA A 136 10.68 5.01 3.12
CA ALA A 136 11.60 5.82 2.33
C ALA A 136 10.91 6.93 1.52
N ASP A 137 9.64 6.73 1.18
CA ASP A 137 8.82 7.71 0.47
C ASP A 137 7.91 8.48 1.44
N GLU A 138 7.77 9.79 1.25
CA GLU A 138 7.08 10.65 2.21
C GLU A 138 5.57 10.37 2.26
N ASP A 139 4.93 10.30 1.09
CA ASP A 139 3.50 10.03 0.97
C ASP A 139 3.16 8.61 1.43
N ALA A 140 3.98 7.63 1.03
CA ALA A 140 3.80 6.24 1.42
C ALA A 140 4.00 6.02 2.92
N ARG A 141 4.88 6.78 3.56
CA ARG A 141 5.11 6.72 5.01
C ARG A 141 3.91 7.23 5.78
N GLU A 142 3.29 8.32 5.34
CA GLU A 142 2.04 8.81 5.92
C GLU A 142 0.88 7.83 5.69
N ALA A 143 0.82 7.21 4.51
CA ALA A 143 -0.16 6.17 4.22
C ALA A 143 0.07 4.92 5.09
N LEU A 144 1.32 4.49 5.30
CA LEU A 144 1.67 3.39 6.19
C LEU A 144 1.24 3.68 7.64
N ALA A 145 1.49 4.90 8.14
CA ALA A 145 1.09 5.30 9.49
C ALA A 145 -0.44 5.24 9.70
N ARG A 146 -1.22 5.40 8.62
CA ARG A 146 -2.68 5.25 8.60
C ARG A 146 -3.16 3.84 8.28
N GLY A 147 -2.29 2.95 7.79
CA GLY A 147 -2.68 1.63 7.27
C GLY A 147 -3.46 1.71 5.95
N ALA A 148 -3.10 2.68 5.10
CA ALA A 148 -3.82 3.03 3.89
C ALA A 148 -2.93 2.99 2.62
N LEU A 149 -1.92 2.12 2.57
CA LEU A 149 -1.11 1.94 1.36
C LEU A 149 -1.99 1.43 0.21
N ALA A 150 -1.93 2.11 -0.93
CA ALA A 150 -2.78 1.80 -2.09
C ALA A 150 -2.23 0.65 -2.96
N SER A 151 -0.91 0.51 -3.03
CA SER A 151 -0.24 -0.48 -3.89
C SER A 151 1.12 -0.90 -3.32
N GLU A 152 1.69 -1.97 -3.89
CA GLU A 152 3.09 -2.31 -3.64
C GLU A 152 3.96 -1.18 -4.21
N LEU A 153 4.91 -0.69 -3.41
CA LEU A 153 5.96 0.18 -3.90
C LEU A 153 7.10 -0.68 -4.43
N GLU A 154 7.50 -0.45 -5.67
CA GLU A 154 8.76 -0.99 -6.15
C GLU A 154 9.89 -0.19 -5.51
N VAL A 155 10.80 -0.88 -4.82
CA VAL A 155 12.09 -0.28 -4.46
C VAL A 155 12.77 0.06 -5.77
N ILE A 156 12.86 1.35 -6.12
CA ILE A 156 13.68 1.82 -7.24
C ILE A 156 15.15 1.65 -6.80
N GLY A 157 15.63 0.42 -6.89
CA GLY A 157 16.95 -0.01 -6.44
C GLY A 157 17.50 -1.04 -7.41
N PHE A 158 18.26 -0.55 -8.40
CA PHE A 158 19.11 -1.30 -9.34
C PHE A 158 18.44 -2.34 -10.28
N SER A 159 17.20 -2.76 -10.04
CA SER A 159 16.43 -3.68 -10.90
C SER A 159 15.92 -3.02 -12.20
N SER A 160 15.93 -1.70 -12.29
CA SER A 160 15.53 -0.94 -13.49
C SER A 160 16.46 -1.16 -14.70
N TYR A 161 17.63 -1.79 -14.52
CA TYR A 161 18.57 -2.09 -15.61
C TYR A 161 18.51 -3.54 -16.14
N ALA A 162 17.74 -4.44 -15.52
CA ALA A 162 17.86 -5.87 -15.78
C ALA A 162 16.72 -6.53 -16.58
N GLY A 163 15.80 -5.77 -17.19
CA GLY A 163 14.66 -6.44 -17.83
C GLY A 163 13.71 -5.60 -18.66
N MET A 164 14.20 -4.79 -19.59
CA MET A 164 13.37 -4.33 -20.72
C MET A 164 13.57 -5.25 -21.92
N ALA A 165 13.04 -6.47 -21.82
CA ALA A 165 12.70 -7.32 -22.95
C ALA A 165 11.17 -7.31 -23.13
N ALA A 166 10.74 -6.41 -24.02
CA ALA A 166 9.54 -6.39 -24.88
C ALA A 166 8.19 -7.01 -24.44
N ALA A 167 7.12 -6.22 -24.65
CA ALA A 167 5.99 -6.65 -25.48
C ALA A 167 5.35 -5.43 -26.19
N PRO A 168 5.02 -5.50 -27.49
CA PRO A 168 4.36 -4.40 -28.20
C PRO A 168 2.86 -4.33 -27.85
N PRO A 169 2.21 -3.15 -28.02
CA PRO A 169 0.78 -3.00 -27.78
C PRO A 169 -0.05 -3.82 -28.76
N ARG A 170 -1.04 -4.57 -28.25
CA ARG A 170 -2.07 -5.22 -29.08
C ARG A 170 -3.02 -4.16 -29.63
N GLU A 171 -3.03 -3.99 -30.95
CA GLU A 171 -4.05 -3.23 -31.68
C GLU A 171 -5.44 -3.84 -31.46
N GLN A 172 -6.38 -3.01 -31.00
CA GLN A 172 -7.79 -3.34 -30.95
C GLN A 172 -8.33 -3.34 -32.37
N LYS A 173 -8.74 -4.51 -32.85
CA LYS A 173 -9.40 -4.70 -34.13
C LYS A 173 -10.81 -4.13 -34.03
N GLU A 174 -10.97 -2.89 -34.47
CA GLU A 174 -12.26 -2.22 -34.60
C GLU A 174 -13.14 -3.02 -35.58
N ARG A 175 -14.28 -3.45 -35.07
CA ARG A 175 -15.25 -4.30 -35.76
C ARG A 175 -16.04 -3.43 -36.72
N ALA A 176 -15.83 -3.65 -38.02
CA ALA A 176 -16.59 -3.03 -39.09
C ALA A 176 -18.10 -3.17 -38.89
N GLU A 177 -18.81 -2.03 -38.90
CA GLU A 177 -20.25 -1.98 -39.15
C GLU A 177 -20.50 -2.06 -40.67
N PRO A 178 -21.46 -2.88 -41.14
CA PRO A 178 -21.80 -2.93 -42.55
C PRO A 178 -22.65 -1.72 -42.95
N SER A 179 -22.14 -1.03 -43.97
CA SER A 179 -22.83 0.01 -44.76
C SER A 179 -24.22 -0.45 -45.20
N ARG A 180 -25.22 0.39 -44.94
CA ARG A 180 -26.55 0.31 -45.54
C ARG A 180 -26.74 1.56 -46.38
N ALA A 181 -26.69 1.43 -47.71
CA ALA A 181 -27.12 2.47 -48.63
C ALA A 181 -27.64 1.86 -49.94
N ALA A 182 -28.88 2.25 -50.24
CA ALA A 182 -29.56 2.42 -51.55
C ALA A 182 -29.49 1.27 -52.57
#